data_AF-A0AAW0NKP4-F1
#
_entry.id   AF-A0AAW0NKP4-F1
#
_cell.length_a   1.000
_cell.length_b   1.000
_cell.length_c   1.000
_cell.angle_alpha   90.00
_cell.angle_beta   90.00
_cell.angle_gamma   90.00
#
_symmetry.space_group_name_H-M   'P 1'
#
loop_
_entity.id
_entity.type
_entity.pdbx_description
1 polymer ?
#
loop_
_entity_poly.entity_id
_entity_poly.type
_entity_poly.pdbx_seq_one_letter_code
_entity_poly.pdbx_strand_id
1 'polypeptide(L)'
;MSFWHTTKEKVLQAAWKKPMYVQNKRVFFDHDYATEVQQKRKDYAPIKKVLKENQIRFQTPLTKMRIHFDTGAVTFSDPSAAAAELEKRGFSVGPVRVRKSAEHNAETLAKLLPWRTAGTRRIGTDYQESIREKLQGFRMHNPEDTS
;
A
#
# COMPACT_ATOMS: atom_id res chain seq x y z
N MET A 1 -13.82 19.62 -8.19
CA MET A 1 -13.05 18.36 -8.22
C MET A 1 -13.29 17.67 -6.88
N SER A 2 -14.11 16.61 -6.76
CA SER A 2 -13.64 15.20 -6.80
C SER A 2 -14.82 14.19 -6.86
N PHE A 3 -15.73 14.29 -7.84
CA PHE A 3 -16.90 13.38 -7.95
C PHE A 3 -16.53 11.91 -8.25
N TRP A 4 -15.36 11.66 -8.85
CA TRP A 4 -14.94 10.32 -9.26
C TRP A 4 -14.67 9.36 -8.09
N HIS A 5 -14.07 9.86 -7.01
CA HIS A 5 -13.72 9.04 -5.85
C HIS A 5 -14.94 8.47 -5.15
N THR A 6 -15.99 9.29 -4.99
CA THR A 6 -17.23 8.88 -4.30
C THR A 6 -17.98 7.78 -5.05
N THR A 7 -18.02 7.85 -6.39
CA THR A 7 -18.68 6.83 -7.22
C THR A 7 -17.91 5.50 -7.17
N LYS A 8 -16.57 5.55 -7.29
CA LYS A 8 -15.71 4.36 -7.17
C LYS A 8 -15.90 3.65 -5.82
N GLU A 9 -15.92 4.42 -4.73
CA GLU A 9 -16.09 3.89 -3.37
C GLU A 9 -17.46 3.20 -3.20
N LYS A 10 -18.54 3.82 -3.69
CA LYS A 10 -19.90 3.26 -3.65
C LYS A 10 -20.01 1.95 -4.43
N VAL A 11 -19.40 1.87 -5.62
CA VAL A 11 -19.38 0.65 -6.44
C VAL A 11 -18.62 -0.47 -5.73
N LEU A 12 -17.45 -0.18 -5.15
CA LEU A 12 -16.69 -1.18 -4.38
C LEU A 12 -17.45 -1.65 -3.15
N GLN A 13 -18.09 -0.74 -2.41
CA GLN A 13 -18.92 -1.11 -1.27
C GLN A 13 -20.12 -1.97 -1.66
N ALA A 14 -20.74 -1.71 -2.81
CA ALA A 14 -21.81 -2.56 -3.33
C ALA A 14 -21.28 -3.95 -3.73
N ALA A 15 -20.11 -4.00 -4.36
CA ALA A 15 -19.45 -5.24 -4.78
C ALA A 15 -19.00 -6.11 -3.59
N TRP A 16 -18.64 -5.53 -2.44
CA TRP A 16 -18.30 -6.31 -1.24
C TRP A 16 -19.51 -6.91 -0.51
N LYS A 17 -20.72 -6.40 -0.74
CA LYS A 17 -21.93 -6.89 -0.06
C LYS A 17 -22.48 -8.19 -0.66
N LYS A 18 -22.19 -8.48 -1.93
CA LYS A 18 -22.74 -9.63 -2.66
C LYS A 18 -21.65 -10.37 -3.44
N PRO A 19 -21.68 -11.71 -3.52
CA PRO A 19 -20.76 -12.44 -4.38
C PRO A 19 -21.03 -12.09 -5.85
N MET A 20 -19.99 -11.60 -6.54
CA MET A 20 -20.07 -11.20 -7.94
C MET A 20 -19.53 -12.32 -8.84
N TYR A 21 -20.26 -12.59 -9.92
CA TYR A 21 -19.89 -13.58 -10.91
C TYR A 21 -19.79 -12.91 -12.28
N VAL A 22 -18.68 -13.17 -12.98
CA VAL A 22 -18.48 -12.76 -14.37
C VAL A 22 -18.24 -14.04 -15.16
N GLN A 23 -19.09 -14.33 -16.15
CA GLN A 23 -18.99 -15.56 -16.95
C GLN A 23 -18.94 -16.84 -16.10
N ASN A 24 -19.84 -16.97 -15.11
CA ASN A 24 -19.85 -18.05 -14.12
C ASN A 24 -18.59 -18.20 -13.24
N LYS A 25 -17.61 -17.31 -13.33
CA LYS A 25 -16.44 -17.29 -12.45
C LYS A 25 -16.65 -16.28 -11.34
N ARG A 26 -16.40 -16.69 -10.09
CA ARG A 26 -16.47 -15.82 -8.93
C ARG A 26 -15.31 -14.82 -8.96
N VAL A 27 -15.64 -13.53 -8.92
CA VAL A 27 -14.65 -12.45 -8.89
C VAL A 27 -14.61 -11.85 -7.48
N PHE A 28 -13.39 -11.63 -6.98
CA PHE A 28 -13.15 -10.98 -5.70
C PHE A 28 -12.62 -9.57 -5.95
N PHE A 29 -13.27 -8.59 -5.33
CA PHE A 29 -12.78 -7.23 -5.29
C PHE A 29 -11.98 -7.08 -4.00
N ASP A 30 -10.68 -6.86 -4.09
CA ASP A 30 -9.85 -6.48 -2.95
C ASP A 30 -9.55 -4.98 -3.01
N HIS A 31 -9.15 -4.41 -1.88
CA HIS A 31 -8.62 -3.07 -1.86
C HIS A 31 -7.24 -3.05 -2.51
N ASP A 32 -7.00 -2.06 -3.38
CA ASP A 32 -5.69 -1.77 -3.94
C ASP A 32 -4.80 -1.09 -2.89
N TYR A 33 -4.39 -1.87 -1.90
CA TYR A 33 -3.47 -1.42 -0.87
C TYR A 33 -2.04 -1.43 -1.40
N ALA A 34 -1.28 -0.37 -1.09
CA ALA A 34 0.16 -0.34 -1.30
C ALA A 34 0.82 -1.61 -0.72
N THR A 35 1.90 -2.06 -1.37
CA THR A 35 2.63 -3.29 -1.00
C THR A 35 3.02 -3.30 0.47
N GLU A 36 3.42 -2.16 1.02
CA GLU A 36 3.75 -2.00 2.44
C GLU A 36 2.57 -2.28 3.37
N VAL A 37 1.36 -1.85 3.00
CA VAL A 37 0.14 -2.07 3.79
C VAL A 37 -0.25 -3.55 3.74
N GLN A 38 -0.15 -4.19 2.56
CA GLN A 38 -0.36 -5.63 2.44
C GLN A 38 0.65 -6.43 3.27
N GLN A 39 1.90 -5.99 3.30
CA GLN A 39 2.96 -6.63 4.08
C GLN A 39 2.65 -6.56 5.59
N LYS A 40 2.32 -5.37 6.10
CA LYS A 40 1.93 -5.17 7.50
C LYS A 40 0.72 -6.02 7.88
N ARG A 41 -0.24 -6.21 6.96
CA ARG A 41 -1.39 -7.11 7.18
C ARG A 41 -1.01 -8.59 7.28
N LYS A 42 0.06 -9.01 6.58
CA LYS A 42 0.59 -10.38 6.65
C LYS A 42 1.33 -10.63 7.97
N ASP A 43 1.92 -9.61 8.57
CA ASP A 43 2.63 -9.77 9.86
C ASP A 43 1.67 -10.17 10.99
N TYR A 44 0.38 -9.85 10.88
CA TYR A 44 -0.67 -10.32 11.78
C TYR A 44 -1.17 -11.75 11.51
N ALA A 45 -0.69 -12.44 10.46
CA ALA A 45 -1.14 -13.79 10.11
C ALA A 45 -1.05 -14.82 11.26
N PRO A 46 0.07 -14.96 12.00
CA PRO A 46 0.14 -15.89 13.13
C PRO A 46 -0.90 -15.57 14.21
N ILE A 47 -1.11 -14.28 14.49
CA ILE A 47 -2.09 -13.84 15.48
C ILE A 47 -3.52 -14.16 15.01
N LYS A 48 -3.83 -13.92 13.73
CA LYS A 48 -5.15 -14.26 13.15
C LYS A 48 -5.45 -15.75 13.26
N LYS A 49 -4.45 -16.61 13.14
CA LYS A 49 -4.62 -18.07 13.29
C LYS A 49 -5.11 -18.40 14.71
N VAL A 50 -4.39 -17.90 15.72
CA VAL A 50 -4.74 -18.09 17.14
C VAL A 50 -6.14 -17.52 17.44
N LEU A 51 -6.45 -16.32 16.97
CA LEU A 51 -7.76 -15.71 17.20
C LEU A 51 -8.90 -16.51 16.57
N LYS A 52 -8.70 -17.08 15.37
CA LYS A 52 -9.68 -17.96 14.72
C LYS A 52 -9.87 -19.27 15.48
N GLU A 53 -8.79 -19.90 15.91
CA GLU A 53 -8.82 -21.16 16.68
C GLU A 53 -9.56 -20.99 18.00
N ASN A 54 -9.40 -19.84 18.65
CA ASN A 54 -10.07 -19.51 19.91
C ASN A 54 -11.42 -18.80 19.72
N GLN A 55 -11.94 -18.73 18.48
CA GLN A 55 -13.21 -18.07 18.13
C GLN A 55 -13.34 -16.61 18.60
N ILE A 56 -12.22 -15.91 18.75
CA ILE A 56 -12.19 -14.51 19.16
C ILE A 56 -12.49 -13.62 17.95
N ARG A 57 -13.42 -12.68 18.10
CA ARG A 57 -13.78 -11.74 17.03
C ARG A 57 -12.66 -10.71 16.85
N PHE A 58 -12.28 -10.47 15.60
CA PHE A 58 -11.29 -9.46 15.26
C PHE A 58 -11.58 -8.77 13.93
N GLN A 59 -11.03 -7.57 13.78
CA GLN A 59 -11.06 -6.78 12.55
C GLN A 59 -9.64 -6.31 12.23
N THR A 60 -9.29 -6.17 10.94
CA THR A 60 -8.00 -5.61 10.53
C THR A 60 -8.22 -4.33 9.71
N PRO A 61 -8.62 -3.22 10.34
CA PRO A 61 -8.74 -1.93 9.66
C PRO A 61 -7.36 -1.44 9.23
N LEU A 62 -7.17 -1.27 7.91
CA LEU A 62 -5.91 -0.83 7.29
C LEU A 62 -4.70 -1.66 7.77
N THR A 63 -3.78 -1.08 8.57
CA THR A 63 -2.59 -1.73 9.12
C THR A 63 -2.71 -2.07 10.61
N LYS A 64 -3.84 -1.77 11.24
CA LYS A 64 -4.09 -2.03 12.66
C LYS A 64 -4.94 -3.29 12.81
N MET A 65 -4.88 -3.90 13.98
CA MET A 65 -5.75 -5.02 14.32
C MET A 65 -6.55 -4.71 15.58
N ARG A 66 -7.87 -4.81 15.46
CA ARG A 66 -8.81 -4.68 16.57
C ARG A 66 -9.26 -6.06 17.01
N ILE A 67 -9.01 -6.39 18.27
CA ILE A 67 -9.39 -7.67 18.89
C ILE A 67 -10.48 -7.40 19.91
N HIS A 68 -11.56 -8.17 19.86
CA HIS A 68 -12.69 -8.06 20.78
C HIS A 68 -12.52 -9.09 21.88
N PHE A 69 -11.95 -8.67 23.00
CA PHE A 69 -11.87 -9.48 24.21
C PHE A 69 -13.16 -9.37 25.03
N ASP A 70 -13.26 -10.21 26.06
CA ASP A 70 -14.28 -10.16 27.12
C ASP A 70 -14.33 -8.79 27.84
N THR A 71 -13.16 -8.23 28.09
CA THR A 71 -12.90 -6.94 28.74
C THR A 71 -13.17 -5.74 27.83
N GLY A 72 -13.41 -5.97 26.54
CA GLY A 72 -13.67 -4.93 25.55
C GLY A 72 -12.80 -5.06 24.30
N ALA A 73 -13.01 -4.13 23.37
CA ALA A 73 -12.28 -4.13 22.11
C ALA A 73 -11.00 -3.30 22.19
N VAL A 74 -9.85 -3.93 22.00
CA VAL A 74 -8.53 -3.28 22.00
C VAL A 74 -7.99 -3.22 20.57
N THR A 75 -7.43 -2.08 20.18
CA THR A 75 -6.84 -1.88 18.85
C THR A 75 -5.33 -1.75 18.96
N PHE A 76 -4.61 -2.67 18.30
CA PHE A 76 -3.16 -2.71 18.23
C PHE A 76 -2.70 -2.12 16.90
N SER A 77 -1.73 -1.20 16.97
CA SER A 77 -1.00 -0.72 15.80
C SER A 77 0.18 -1.62 15.44
N ASP A 78 0.70 -2.36 16.43
CA ASP A 78 1.88 -3.20 16.29
C ASP A 78 1.54 -4.70 16.51
N PRO A 79 2.01 -5.59 15.62
CA PRO A 79 1.84 -7.03 15.77
C PRO A 79 2.47 -7.62 17.04
N SER A 80 3.65 -7.14 17.44
CA SER A 80 4.35 -7.66 18.62
C SER A 80 3.60 -7.31 19.90
N ALA A 81 3.05 -6.09 20.00
CA ALA A 81 2.22 -5.69 21.12
C ALA A 81 0.97 -6.57 21.25
N ALA A 82 0.33 -6.89 20.12
CA ALA A 82 -0.83 -7.79 20.10
C ALA A 82 -0.47 -9.22 20.52
N ALA A 83 0.69 -9.73 20.11
CA ALA A 83 1.16 -11.06 20.51
C ALA A 83 1.48 -11.13 22.00
N ALA A 84 2.20 -10.13 22.53
CA ALA A 84 2.51 -10.07 23.96
C ALA A 84 1.25 -10.02 24.83
N GLU A 85 0.21 -9.29 24.40
CA GLU A 85 -1.07 -9.26 25.11
C GLU A 85 -1.79 -10.61 25.07
N LEU A 86 -1.71 -11.33 23.95
CA LEU A 86 -2.28 -12.67 23.82
C LEU A 86 -1.53 -13.69 24.68
N GLU A 87 -0.20 -13.61 24.74
CA GLU A 87 0.64 -14.45 25.61
C GLU A 87 0.33 -14.20 27.08
N LYS A 88 0.17 -12.93 27.50
CA LYS A 88 -0.27 -12.58 28.87
C LYS A 88 -1.62 -13.19 29.24
N ARG A 89 -2.50 -13.37 28.26
CA ARG A 89 -3.82 -13.99 28.42
C ARG A 89 -3.80 -15.51 28.27
N GLY A 90 -2.62 -16.11 28.09
CA GLY A 90 -2.42 -17.56 28.03
C GLY A 90 -2.48 -18.17 26.63
N PHE A 91 -2.52 -17.37 25.57
CA PHE A 91 -2.51 -17.88 24.20
C PHE A 91 -1.08 -18.00 23.66
N SER A 92 -0.73 -19.16 23.10
CA SER A 92 0.56 -19.36 22.44
C SER A 92 0.52 -18.77 21.02
N VAL A 93 1.22 -17.65 20.82
CA VAL A 93 1.35 -17.02 19.50
C VAL A 93 2.69 -17.45 18.89
N GLY A 94 2.66 -18.06 17.72
CA GLY A 94 3.89 -18.39 16.97
C GLY A 94 4.71 -17.14 16.62
N PRO A 95 5.97 -17.29 16.15
CA PRO A 95 6.88 -16.17 15.97
C PRO A 95 6.29 -15.11 15.04
N VAL A 96 6.04 -13.92 15.59
CA VAL A 96 5.62 -12.76 14.82
C VAL A 96 6.83 -12.18 14.12
N ARG A 97 6.78 -12.08 12.79
CA ARG A 97 7.84 -11.42 12.03
C ARG A 97 7.75 -9.91 12.25
N VAL A 98 8.47 -9.41 13.24
CA VAL A 98 8.70 -7.98 13.39
C VAL A 98 9.72 -7.57 12.33
N ARG A 99 9.23 -7.09 11.19
CA ARG A 99 10.11 -6.41 10.23
C ARG A 99 10.46 -5.07 10.85
N LYS A 100 11.72 -4.92 11.30
CA LYS A 100 12.29 -3.58 11.48
C LYS A 100 12.02 -2.82 10.18
N SER A 101 11.51 -1.60 10.25
CA SER A 101 11.48 -0.73 9.08
C SER A 101 12.91 -0.63 8.61
N ALA A 102 13.27 -1.40 7.58
CA ALA A 102 14.46 -1.14 6.84
C ALA A 102 14.16 0.21 6.19
N GLU A 103 14.67 1.28 6.80
CA GLU A 103 14.93 2.50 6.06
C GLU A 103 15.84 2.06 4.92
N HIS A 104 15.23 1.81 3.76
CA HIS A 104 16.00 1.54 2.57
C HIS A 104 16.65 2.88 2.23
N ASN A 105 17.86 3.07 2.73
CA ASN A 105 18.75 4.14 2.29
C ASN A 105 18.83 4.12 0.76
N ALA A 106 18.96 5.29 0.15
CA ALA A 106 18.87 5.47 -1.31
C ALA A 106 19.79 4.50 -2.08
N GLU A 107 20.93 4.15 -1.50
CA GLU A 107 21.88 3.17 -2.04
C GLU A 107 21.34 1.73 -2.12
N THR A 108 20.52 1.31 -1.16
CA THR A 108 19.90 -0.03 -1.16
C THR A 108 18.76 -0.09 -2.18
N LEU A 109 17.98 0.98 -2.32
CA LEU A 109 16.95 1.09 -3.37
C LEU A 109 17.58 1.09 -4.77
N ALA A 110 18.71 1.77 -4.96
CA ALA A 110 19.43 1.81 -6.24
C ALA A 110 19.99 0.44 -6.66
N LYS A 111 20.35 -0.42 -5.70
CA LYS A 111 20.84 -1.79 -5.97
C LYS A 111 19.71 -2.78 -6.28
N LEU A 112 18.54 -2.60 -5.69
CA LEU A 112 17.39 -3.51 -5.84
C LEU A 112 16.52 -3.20 -7.06
N LEU A 113 16.63 -2.01 -7.63
CA LEU A 113 15.90 -1.60 -8.83
C LEU A 113 16.85 -1.70 -10.06
N PRO A 114 16.73 -2.74 -10.91
CA PRO A 114 17.51 -2.84 -12.15
C PRO A 114 17.04 -1.86 -13.25
N TRP A 115 16.17 -0.91 -12.91
CA TRP A 115 15.81 0.19 -13.80
C TRP A 115 17.06 1.03 -14.01
N ARG A 116 17.71 0.77 -15.15
CA ARG A 116 18.83 1.54 -15.66
C ARG A 116 18.37 3.00 -15.77
N THR A 117 18.74 3.82 -14.79
CA THR A 117 18.79 5.27 -15.00
C THR A 117 19.68 5.46 -16.22
N ALA A 118 19.08 5.90 -17.33
CA ALA A 118 19.83 6.29 -18.51
C ALA A 118 20.88 7.28 -18.01
N GLY A 119 22.14 6.84 -18.04
CA GLY A 119 23.18 7.41 -17.22
C GLY A 119 23.28 8.91 -17.43
N THR A 120 23.62 9.60 -16.36
CA THR A 120 24.33 10.86 -16.38
C THR A 120 25.61 10.65 -17.19
N ARG A 121 25.51 10.67 -18.53
CA ARG A 121 26.68 10.90 -19.38
C ARG A 121 27.15 12.29 -18.99
N ARG A 122 28.44 12.40 -18.68
CA ARG A 122 29.08 13.70 -18.41
C ARG A 122 28.64 14.66 -19.50
N ILE A 123 27.80 15.62 -19.12
CA ILE A 123 27.21 16.61 -19.99
C ILE A 123 28.36 17.57 -20.32
N GLY A 124 28.99 17.34 -21.47
CA GLY A 124 29.79 18.36 -22.13
C GLY A 124 28.89 19.56 -22.45
N THR A 125 29.49 20.74 -22.46
CA THR A 125 28.86 22.05 -22.69
C THR A 125 27.90 22.08 -23.88
N ASP A 126 28.14 21.28 -24.92
CA ASP A 126 27.31 21.18 -26.14
C ASP A 126 25.87 20.72 -25.89
N TYR A 127 25.64 19.89 -24.86
CA TYR A 127 24.30 19.35 -24.60
C TYR A 127 23.36 20.40 -23.99
N GLN A 128 23.88 21.37 -23.23
CA GLN A 128 23.09 22.48 -22.69
C GLN A 128 22.65 23.45 -23.80
N GLU A 129 23.46 23.65 -24.84
CA GLU A 129 23.08 24.47 -25.99
C GLU A 129 21.96 23.81 -26.81
N SER A 130 22.03 22.49 -27.02
CA SER A 130 20.96 21.75 -27.73
C SER A 130 19.61 21.76 -27.00
N ILE A 131 19.64 21.82 -25.66
CA ILE A 131 18.41 21.93 -24.85
C ILE A 131 17.85 23.35 -24.93
N ARG A 132 18.71 24.38 -24.94
CA ARG A 132 18.29 25.77 -25.12
C ARG A 132 17.66 26.00 -26.50
N GLU A 133 18.25 25.46 -27.56
CA GLU A 133 17.69 25.51 -28.93
C GLU A 133 16.33 24.83 -29.01
N LYS A 134 16.19 23.63 -28.44
CA LYS A 134 14.90 22.93 -28.42
C LYS A 134 13.85 23.68 -27.64
N LEU A 135 14.21 24.35 -26.54
CA LEU A 135 13.27 25.17 -25.76
C LEU A 135 12.89 26.48 -26.46
N GLN A 136 13.76 27.03 -27.33
CA GLN A 136 13.41 28.18 -28.18
C GLN A 136 12.37 27.81 -29.26
N GLY A 137 12.45 26.59 -29.81
CA GLY A 137 11.46 26.10 -30.79
C GLY A 137 10.03 26.02 -30.24
N PHE A 138 9.85 25.90 -28.92
CA PHE A 138 8.54 25.90 -28.25
C PHE A 138 8.06 27.28 -27.81
N ARG A 139 8.82 28.36 -28.08
CA ARG A 139 8.48 29.74 -27.65
C ARG A 139 7.79 30.59 -28.73
N MET A 140 7.59 30.11 -29.95
CA MET A 140 6.89 30.90 -30.99
C MET A 140 5.75 30.12 -31.65
N HIS A 141 4.63 30.01 -30.95
CA HIS A 141 3.31 30.05 -31.58
C HIS A 141 2.28 30.53 -30.56
N ASN A 142 2.14 31.86 -30.45
CA ASN A 142 1.00 32.48 -29.81
C ASN A 142 -0.04 32.73 -30.91
N PRO A 143 -1.20 32.04 -30.93
CA PRO A 143 -2.25 32.34 -31.88
C PRO A 143 -3.08 33.49 -31.31
N GLU A 144 -2.64 34.71 -31.52
CA GLU A 144 -3.47 35.91 -31.37
C GLU A 144 -3.32 36.69 -32.68
N ASP A 145 -4.18 36.35 -33.65
CA ASP A 145 -4.65 37.24 -34.71
C ASP A 145 -5.71 36.50 -35.53
N THR A 146 -6.93 36.45 -35.00
CA THR A 146 -8.13 36.38 -35.83
C THR A 146 -8.55 37.81 -36.16
N SER A 147 -8.49 38.16 -37.44
CA SER A 147 -9.36 39.15 -38.09
C SER A 147 -9.95 38.54 -39.34
#